data_AF-A0A933I746-F1
#
_entry.id   AF-A0A933I746-F1
#
_cell.length_a   1.000
_cell.length_b   1.000
_cell.length_c   1.000
_cell.angle_alpha   90.00
_cell.angle_beta   90.00
_cell.angle_gamma   90.00
#
_symmetry.space_group_name_H-M   'P 1'
#
loop_
_entity.id
_entity.type
_entity.pdbx_description
1 polymer ?
#
loop_
_entity_poly.entity_id
_entity_poly.type
_entity_poly.pdbx_seq_one_letter_code
_entity_poly.pdbx_strand_id
1 'polypeptide(L)'
;MEISTMLKTLQDPMGIPFYPIVFQVLMVLTFALHIMFVNFTIGTTFLSLYGYLKGGEFWGRLSKSMVKATTANISMAMLLGVAPLLFVQVVYDPFWYASNALSGAWVIGFIFIMMAAYGLTYVFYLKKDSQRGKGFALTGITALGLFLLAGLIMHALNYQALQPDKWLGWYMKGNAVNTSGTSLQAFQLPRFLHFIIPSFAMTGIFLMLYAWYFQKRLSASGGF
;
A
#
# COMPACT_ATOMS: atom_id res chain seq x y z
N MET A 1 27.48 9.46 -19.63
CA MET A 1 27.50 8.00 -19.77
C MET A 1 26.22 7.62 -20.49
N GLU A 2 26.29 6.92 -21.62
CA GLU A 2 25.10 6.40 -22.29
C GLU A 2 24.33 5.48 -21.34
N ILE A 3 23.00 5.64 -21.24
CA ILE A 3 22.14 4.87 -20.32
C ILE A 3 22.33 3.37 -20.54
N SER A 4 22.44 2.94 -21.80
CA SER A 4 22.69 1.54 -22.15
C SER A 4 23.99 0.98 -21.57
N THR A 5 25.03 1.80 -21.51
CA THR A 5 26.33 1.40 -20.94
C THR A 5 26.23 1.31 -19.43
N MET A 6 25.56 2.28 -18.79
CA MET A 6 25.30 2.24 -17.35
C MET A 6 24.50 0.99 -16.97
N LEU A 7 23.44 0.66 -17.70
CA LEU A 7 22.61 -0.51 -17.44
C LEU A 7 23.38 -1.82 -17.59
N LYS A 8 24.24 -1.94 -18.61
CA LYS A 8 25.10 -3.13 -18.77
C LYS A 8 26.11 -3.26 -17.64
N THR A 9 26.69 -2.16 -17.18
CA THR A 9 27.65 -2.17 -16.06
C THR A 9 27.01 -2.52 -14.73
N LEU A 10 25.73 -2.16 -14.55
CA LEU A 10 24.98 -2.45 -13.32
C LEU A 10 24.38 -3.87 -13.28
N GLN A 11 24.39 -4.61 -14.39
CA GLN A 11 23.89 -5.98 -14.38
C GLN A 11 24.75 -6.88 -13.48
N ASP A 12 24.08 -7.73 -12.70
CA ASP A 12 24.76 -8.73 -11.87
C ASP A 12 25.56 -9.68 -12.79
N PRO A 13 26.90 -9.79 -12.62
CA PRO A 13 27.73 -10.67 -13.44
C PRO A 13 27.38 -12.16 -13.26
N MET A 14 26.79 -12.56 -12.14
CA MET A 14 26.29 -13.93 -11.91
C MET A 14 24.93 -14.18 -12.56
N GLY A 15 24.25 -13.12 -13.03
CA GLY A 15 22.89 -13.19 -13.54
C GLY A 15 21.88 -13.55 -12.44
N ILE A 16 20.67 -13.90 -12.86
CA ILE A 16 19.62 -14.31 -11.94
C ILE A 16 19.67 -15.82 -11.67
N PRO A 17 19.29 -16.28 -10.46
CA PRO A 17 19.52 -17.66 -10.01
C PRO A 17 18.64 -18.72 -10.68
N PHE A 18 17.66 -18.32 -11.49
CA PHE A 18 16.72 -19.19 -12.19
C PHE A 18 16.16 -18.51 -13.44
N TYR A 19 15.29 -19.20 -14.20
CA TYR A 19 14.72 -18.67 -15.44
C TYR A 19 14.00 -17.31 -15.24
N PRO A 20 14.37 -16.25 -16.00
CA PRO A 20 13.86 -14.88 -15.78
C PRO A 20 12.34 -14.77 -15.85
N ILE A 21 11.73 -15.51 -16.78
CA ILE A 21 10.30 -15.45 -17.03
C ILE A 21 9.50 -15.91 -15.81
N VAL A 22 10.02 -16.87 -15.03
CA VAL A 22 9.35 -17.37 -13.83
C VAL A 22 9.27 -16.27 -12.77
N PHE A 23 10.38 -15.57 -12.53
CA PHE A 23 10.41 -14.43 -11.62
C PHE A 23 9.47 -13.32 -12.07
N GLN A 24 9.42 -13.00 -13.37
CA GLN A 24 8.53 -11.97 -13.91
C GLN A 24 7.05 -12.32 -13.76
N VAL A 25 6.66 -13.54 -14.09
CA VAL A 25 5.27 -14.01 -13.95
C VAL A 25 4.85 -13.99 -12.47
N LEU A 26 5.69 -14.55 -11.58
CA LEU A 26 5.40 -14.57 -10.14
C LEU A 26 5.37 -13.16 -9.54
N MET A 27 6.25 -12.26 -9.99
CA MET A 27 6.23 -10.85 -9.60
C MET A 27 4.91 -10.18 -9.96
N VAL A 28 4.44 -10.32 -11.20
CA VAL A 28 3.17 -9.73 -11.65
C VAL A 28 1.99 -10.33 -10.90
N LEU A 29 1.95 -11.65 -10.74
CA LEU A 29 0.88 -12.35 -10.03
C LEU A 29 0.79 -11.91 -8.57
N THR A 30 1.92 -11.95 -7.85
CA THR A 30 1.96 -11.59 -6.43
C THR A 30 1.71 -10.11 -6.21
N PHE A 31 2.19 -9.24 -7.10
CA PHE A 31 1.84 -7.82 -7.07
C PHE A 31 0.35 -7.57 -7.32
N ALA A 32 -0.28 -8.26 -8.28
CA ALA A 32 -1.71 -8.14 -8.55
C ALA A 32 -2.56 -8.55 -7.33
N LEU A 33 -2.19 -9.66 -6.66
CA LEU A 33 -2.84 -10.07 -5.41
C LEU A 33 -2.60 -9.05 -4.29
N HIS A 34 -1.36 -8.58 -4.13
CA HIS A 34 -1.02 -7.57 -3.12
C HIS A 34 -1.82 -6.27 -3.30
N ILE A 35 -1.80 -5.69 -4.50
CA ILE A 35 -2.47 -4.40 -4.77
C ILE A 35 -3.99 -4.51 -4.63
N MET A 36 -4.58 -5.68 -4.91
CA MET A 36 -5.99 -5.95 -4.62
C MET A 36 -6.29 -5.79 -3.12
N PHE A 37 -5.50 -6.39 -2.23
CA PHE A 37 -5.70 -6.26 -0.78
C PHE A 37 -5.33 -4.88 -0.24
N VAL A 38 -4.39 -4.17 -0.87
CA VAL A 38 -4.13 -2.75 -0.57
C VAL A 38 -5.38 -1.91 -0.88
N ASN A 39 -5.98 -2.12 -2.06
CA ASN A 39 -7.22 -1.44 -2.44
C ASN A 39 -8.37 -1.75 -1.48
N PHE A 40 -8.53 -3.01 -1.08
CA PHE A 40 -9.53 -3.36 -0.07
C PHE A 40 -9.24 -2.68 1.28
N THR A 41 -7.99 -2.71 1.75
CA THR A 41 -7.58 -2.03 2.99
C THR A 41 -7.95 -0.54 2.97
N ILE A 42 -7.60 0.19 1.91
CA ILE A 42 -7.88 1.63 1.81
C ILE A 42 -9.39 1.87 1.77
N GLY A 43 -10.11 1.15 0.91
CA GLY A 43 -11.55 1.37 0.72
C GLY A 43 -12.39 0.94 1.94
N THR A 44 -12.06 -0.18 2.61
CA THR A 44 -12.77 -0.59 3.83
C THR A 44 -12.43 0.30 5.02
N THR A 45 -11.20 0.81 5.12
CA THR A 45 -10.82 1.81 6.15
C THR A 45 -11.60 3.10 5.95
N PHE A 46 -11.62 3.62 4.71
CA PHE A 46 -12.39 4.81 4.36
C PHE A 46 -13.88 4.62 4.69
N LEU A 47 -14.49 3.52 4.25
CA LEU A 47 -15.91 3.29 4.46
C LEU A 47 -16.24 3.07 5.94
N SER A 48 -15.34 2.44 6.69
CA SER A 48 -15.49 2.30 8.13
C SER A 48 -15.48 3.65 8.83
N LEU A 49 -14.53 4.53 8.48
CA LEU A 49 -14.47 5.89 9.00
C LEU A 49 -15.70 6.70 8.60
N TYR A 50 -16.09 6.66 7.33
CA TYR A 50 -17.27 7.36 6.82
C TYR A 50 -18.55 6.92 7.55
N GLY A 51 -18.76 5.62 7.72
CA GLY A 51 -19.91 5.09 8.45
C GLY A 51 -19.89 5.45 9.94
N TYR A 52 -18.71 5.58 10.55
CA TYR A 52 -18.59 6.06 11.92
C TYR A 52 -19.00 7.54 12.04
N LEU A 53 -18.52 8.39 11.14
CA LEU A 53 -18.82 9.82 11.11
C LEU A 53 -20.29 10.11 10.82
N LYS A 54 -20.90 9.35 9.90
CA LYS A 54 -22.30 9.53 9.53
C LYS A 54 -23.27 9.13 10.65
N GLY A 55 -22.89 8.16 11.48
CA GLY A 55 -23.69 7.73 12.62
C GLY A 55 -25.03 7.07 12.24
N GLY A 56 -25.87 6.80 13.23
CA GLY A 56 -27.09 6.00 13.06
C GLY A 56 -26.84 4.48 13.11
N GLU A 57 -27.92 3.71 13.08
CA GLU A 57 -27.87 2.27 13.30
C GLU A 57 -27.24 1.52 12.12
N PHE A 58 -27.70 1.81 10.89
CA PHE A 58 -27.20 1.21 9.67
C PHE A 58 -25.69 1.47 9.45
N TRP A 59 -25.29 2.75 9.44
CA TRP A 59 -23.88 3.13 9.21
C TRP A 59 -22.97 2.71 10.36
N GLY A 60 -23.49 2.68 11.60
CA GLY A 60 -22.79 2.11 12.75
C GLY A 60 -22.44 0.63 12.53
N ARG A 61 -23.43 -0.19 12.11
CA ARG A 61 -23.26 -1.62 11.78
C ARG A 61 -22.31 -1.85 10.61
N LEU A 62 -22.47 -1.08 9.52
CA LEU A 62 -21.57 -1.14 8.37
C LEU A 62 -20.13 -0.82 8.78
N SER A 63 -19.94 0.25 9.53
CA SER A 63 -18.60 0.66 9.97
C SER A 63 -17.92 -0.40 10.84
N LYS A 64 -18.66 -1.10 11.71
CA LYS A 64 -18.11 -2.23 12.51
C LYS A 64 -17.65 -3.38 11.60
N SER A 65 -18.48 -3.74 10.63
CA SER A 65 -18.19 -4.81 9.68
C SER A 65 -16.98 -4.47 8.81
N MET A 66 -16.90 -3.22 8.33
CA MET A 66 -15.80 -2.75 7.49
C MET A 66 -14.47 -2.68 8.24
N VAL A 67 -14.46 -2.24 9.50
CA VAL A 67 -13.20 -2.18 10.26
C VAL A 67 -12.65 -3.58 10.55
N LYS A 68 -13.54 -4.57 10.77
CA LYS A 68 -13.16 -5.97 10.91
C LYS A 68 -12.63 -6.54 9.59
N ALA A 69 -13.22 -6.16 8.46
CA ALA A 69 -12.68 -6.52 7.15
C ALA A 69 -11.30 -5.88 6.91
N THR A 70 -11.12 -4.62 7.32
CA THR A 70 -9.85 -3.90 7.23
C THR A 70 -8.73 -4.67 7.93
N THR A 71 -8.91 -5.16 9.16
CA THR A 71 -7.83 -5.87 9.88
C THR A 71 -7.35 -7.11 9.12
N ALA A 72 -8.29 -7.92 8.59
CA ALA A 72 -7.96 -9.08 7.78
C ALA A 72 -7.28 -8.70 6.45
N ASN A 73 -7.76 -7.65 5.77
CA ASN A 73 -7.19 -7.17 4.52
C ASN A 73 -5.77 -6.63 4.70
N ILE A 74 -5.47 -5.93 5.81
CA ILE A 74 -4.12 -5.44 6.10
C ILE A 74 -3.16 -6.63 6.26
N SER A 75 -3.54 -7.65 7.03
CA SER A 75 -2.72 -8.86 7.21
C SER A 75 -2.40 -9.53 5.89
N MET A 76 -3.41 -9.69 5.01
CA MET A 76 -3.20 -10.25 3.67
C MET A 76 -2.32 -9.38 2.79
N ALA A 77 -2.53 -8.05 2.81
CA ALA A 77 -1.71 -7.10 2.06
C ALA A 77 -0.24 -7.17 2.51
N MET A 78 0.03 -7.19 3.82
CA MET A 78 1.40 -7.27 4.34
C MET A 78 2.07 -8.60 3.95
N LEU A 79 1.39 -9.73 4.12
CA LEU A 79 1.90 -11.05 3.72
C LEU A 79 2.23 -11.11 2.23
N LEU A 80 1.28 -10.71 1.39
CA LEU A 80 1.44 -10.74 -0.07
C LEU A 80 2.39 -9.66 -0.59
N GLY A 81 2.72 -8.65 0.22
CA GLY A 81 3.66 -7.59 -0.14
C GLY A 81 5.12 -8.00 -0.09
N VAL A 82 5.45 -9.03 0.71
CA VAL A 82 6.84 -9.53 0.84
C VAL A 82 7.32 -10.12 -0.49
N ALA A 83 6.51 -10.96 -1.12
CA ALA A 83 6.87 -11.64 -2.38
C ALA A 83 7.23 -10.69 -3.54
N PRO A 84 6.39 -9.70 -3.94
CA PRO A 84 6.73 -8.80 -5.03
C PRO A 84 7.94 -7.93 -4.71
N LEU A 85 8.16 -7.60 -3.43
CA LEU A 85 9.35 -6.86 -3.00
C LEU A 85 10.63 -7.70 -3.18
N LEU A 86 10.61 -8.99 -2.84
CA LEU A 86 11.73 -9.89 -3.10
C LEU A 86 11.98 -10.09 -4.60
N PHE A 87 10.91 -10.18 -5.41
CA PHE A 87 11.09 -10.33 -6.85
C PHE A 87 11.67 -9.08 -7.52
N VAL A 88 11.27 -7.88 -7.08
CA VAL A 88 11.85 -6.64 -7.64
C VAL A 88 13.33 -6.52 -7.27
N GLN A 89 13.72 -6.98 -6.08
CA GLN A 89 15.12 -7.04 -5.65
C GLN A 89 15.92 -7.98 -6.55
N VAL A 90 15.40 -9.16 -6.88
CA VAL A 90 16.14 -10.12 -7.73
C VAL A 90 16.19 -9.67 -9.20
N VAL A 91 15.09 -9.16 -9.75
CA VAL A 91 14.99 -8.86 -11.19
C VAL A 91 15.54 -7.48 -11.54
N TYR A 92 15.38 -6.50 -10.64
CA TYR A 92 15.74 -5.09 -10.88
C TYR A 92 16.65 -4.55 -9.76
N ASP A 93 17.55 -5.38 -9.24
CA ASP A 93 18.41 -5.07 -8.08
C ASP A 93 19.04 -3.67 -8.13
N PRO A 94 19.74 -3.26 -9.21
CA PRO A 94 20.46 -2.00 -9.19
C PRO A 94 19.53 -0.78 -9.09
N PHE A 95 18.35 -0.88 -9.70
CA PHE A 95 17.33 0.16 -9.65
C PHE A 95 16.65 0.23 -8.28
N TRP A 96 16.33 -0.93 -7.72
CA TRP A 96 15.78 -1.01 -6.37
C TRP A 96 16.80 -0.50 -5.35
N TYR A 97 18.05 -0.94 -5.41
CA TYR A 97 19.11 -0.53 -4.51
C TYR A 97 19.37 0.97 -4.58
N ALA A 98 19.59 1.52 -5.78
CA ALA A 98 19.85 2.96 -5.95
C ALA A 98 18.71 3.81 -5.41
N SER A 99 17.45 3.45 -5.71
CA SER A 99 16.30 4.18 -5.21
C SER A 99 16.19 4.13 -3.68
N ASN A 100 16.34 2.95 -3.08
CA ASN A 100 16.24 2.81 -1.63
C ASN A 100 17.41 3.46 -0.88
N ALA A 101 18.61 3.46 -1.46
CA ALA A 101 19.77 4.15 -0.88
C ALA A 101 19.57 5.67 -0.85
N LEU A 102 19.04 6.25 -1.95
CA LEU A 102 18.77 7.68 -2.06
C LEU A 102 17.70 8.20 -1.07
N SER A 103 16.78 7.33 -0.65
CA SER A 103 15.64 7.68 0.23
C SER A 103 15.54 6.75 1.45
N GLY A 104 16.68 6.29 1.97
CA GLY A 104 16.72 5.23 3.00
C GLY A 104 15.94 5.53 4.28
N ALA A 105 15.85 6.78 4.71
CA ALA A 105 15.07 7.15 5.89
C ALA A 105 13.57 6.87 5.69
N TRP A 106 13.05 7.03 4.46
CA TRP A 106 11.66 6.74 4.11
C TRP A 106 11.39 5.25 3.98
N VAL A 107 12.39 4.47 3.55
CA VAL A 107 12.30 2.99 3.51
C VAL A 107 12.13 2.43 4.92
N ILE A 108 12.94 2.90 5.86
CA ILE A 108 12.81 2.52 7.27
C ILE A 108 11.53 3.10 7.89
N GLY A 109 11.22 4.37 7.59
CA GLY A 109 10.02 5.04 8.05
C GLY A 109 8.74 4.33 7.64
N PHE A 110 8.69 3.76 6.42
CA PHE A 110 7.55 2.97 5.94
C PHE A 110 7.15 1.84 6.91
N ILE A 111 8.12 1.14 7.49
CA ILE A 111 7.87 0.04 8.44
C ILE A 111 7.16 0.58 9.68
N PHE A 112 7.68 1.65 10.27
CA PHE A 112 7.09 2.27 11.46
C PHE A 112 5.71 2.89 11.18
N ILE A 113 5.53 3.51 10.01
CA ILE A 113 4.24 4.05 9.55
C ILE A 113 3.23 2.90 9.43
N MET A 114 3.61 1.73 8.91
CA MET A 114 2.73 0.56 8.83
C MET A 114 2.39 -0.03 10.19
N MET A 115 3.35 -0.15 11.10
CA MET A 115 3.08 -0.54 12.48
C MET A 115 2.08 0.40 13.15
N ALA A 116 2.28 1.72 13.01
CA ALA A 116 1.38 2.73 13.57
C ALA A 116 -0.02 2.67 12.95
N ALA A 117 -0.14 2.58 11.63
CA ALA A 117 -1.42 2.49 10.93
C ALA A 117 -2.22 1.24 11.34
N TYR A 118 -1.53 0.09 11.42
CA TYR A 118 -2.12 -1.17 11.85
C TYR A 118 -2.57 -1.09 13.32
N GLY A 119 -1.73 -0.57 14.21
CA GLY A 119 -2.06 -0.36 15.62
C GLY A 119 -3.26 0.55 15.82
N LEU A 120 -3.30 1.70 15.11
CA LEU A 120 -4.43 2.62 15.15
C LEU A 120 -5.73 2.01 14.62
N THR A 121 -5.63 1.18 13.58
CA THR A 121 -6.78 0.42 13.06
C THR A 121 -7.34 -0.53 14.14
N TYR A 122 -6.47 -1.22 14.88
CA TYR A 122 -6.89 -2.08 15.99
C TYR A 122 -7.49 -1.30 17.16
N VAL A 123 -6.92 -0.14 17.50
CA VAL A 123 -7.51 0.77 18.49
C VAL A 123 -8.91 1.20 18.03
N PHE A 124 -9.06 1.53 16.75
CA PHE A 124 -10.33 1.91 16.14
C PHE A 124 -11.33 0.73 16.03
N TYR A 125 -10.84 -0.51 15.96
CA TYR A 125 -11.68 -1.71 16.02
C TYR A 125 -12.19 -2.01 17.43
N LEU A 126 -11.28 -2.05 18.42
CA LEU A 126 -11.57 -2.55 19.76
C LEU A 126 -12.32 -1.55 20.65
N LYS A 127 -12.05 -0.24 20.52
CA LYS A 127 -12.60 0.78 21.45
C LYS A 127 -13.88 1.46 20.96
N LYS A 128 -14.41 1.07 19.80
CA LYS A 128 -15.55 1.74 19.16
C LYS A 128 -16.85 1.69 19.95
N ASP A 129 -17.08 0.61 20.70
CA ASP A 129 -18.34 0.40 21.41
C ASP A 129 -18.41 1.08 22.78
N SER A 130 -17.26 1.51 23.31
CA SER A 130 -17.16 2.10 24.66
C SER A 130 -17.03 3.63 24.65
N GLN A 131 -16.66 4.24 23.51
CA GLN A 131 -16.29 5.66 23.44
C GLN A 131 -16.79 6.31 22.13
N ARG A 132 -18.04 6.83 22.11
CA ARG A 132 -18.57 7.67 21.02
C ARG A 132 -18.08 9.13 21.14
N GLY A 133 -16.77 9.34 21.24
CA GLY A 133 -16.15 10.67 21.35
C GLY A 133 -15.55 11.16 20.03
N LYS A 134 -15.47 12.49 19.83
CA LYS A 134 -14.79 13.12 18.67
C LYS A 134 -13.34 12.68 18.51
N GLY A 135 -12.64 12.38 19.61
CA GLY A 135 -11.25 11.88 19.59
C GLY A 135 -11.10 10.49 18.95
N PHE A 136 -12.18 9.71 18.84
CA PHE A 136 -12.14 8.38 18.23
C PHE A 136 -12.26 8.41 16.70
N ALA A 137 -12.84 9.46 16.11
CA ALA A 137 -12.78 9.66 14.66
C ALA A 137 -11.35 9.95 14.21
N LEU A 138 -10.58 10.66 15.04
CA LEU A 138 -9.19 11.02 14.74
C LEU A 138 -8.31 9.79 14.56
N THR A 139 -8.51 8.72 15.33
CA THR A 139 -7.71 7.49 15.18
C THR A 139 -7.93 6.84 13.81
N GLY A 140 -9.18 6.77 13.34
CA GLY A 140 -9.51 6.27 12.00
C GLY A 140 -8.99 7.17 10.87
N ILE A 141 -9.07 8.50 11.04
CA ILE A 141 -8.51 9.49 10.10
C ILE A 141 -7.00 9.31 9.99
N THR A 142 -6.30 9.23 11.14
CA THR A 142 -4.85 9.06 11.19
C THR A 142 -4.44 7.71 10.58
N ALA A 143 -5.16 6.62 10.88
CA ALA A 143 -4.89 5.32 10.27
C ALA A 143 -4.99 5.38 8.74
N LEU A 144 -6.07 5.96 8.20
CA LEU A 144 -6.26 6.13 6.76
C LEU A 144 -5.15 7.00 6.15
N GLY A 145 -4.81 8.12 6.80
CA GLY A 145 -3.72 9.00 6.38
C GLY A 145 -2.37 8.30 6.33
N LEU A 146 -2.06 7.46 7.30
CA LEU A 146 -0.81 6.68 7.32
C LEU A 146 -0.79 5.59 6.24
N PHE A 147 -1.93 4.93 5.92
CA PHE A 147 -1.99 4.02 4.77
C PHE A 147 -1.76 4.74 3.44
N LEU A 148 -2.36 5.92 3.25
CA LEU A 148 -2.13 6.73 2.07
C LEU A 148 -0.69 7.22 1.98
N LEU A 149 -0.09 7.63 3.11
CA LEU A 149 1.32 8.01 3.19
C LEU A 149 2.24 6.84 2.84
N ALA A 150 1.96 5.63 3.32
CA ALA A 150 2.74 4.45 2.96
C ALA A 150 2.63 4.11 1.47
N GLY A 151 1.43 4.21 0.90
CA GLY A 151 1.23 4.10 -0.54
C GLY A 151 2.02 5.17 -1.32
N LEU A 152 2.05 6.41 -0.82
CA LEU A 152 2.82 7.51 -1.40
C LEU A 152 4.32 7.22 -1.37
N ILE A 153 4.85 6.75 -0.24
CA ILE A 153 6.25 6.38 -0.09
C ILE A 153 6.62 5.28 -1.09
N MET A 154 5.85 4.19 -1.15
CA MET A 154 6.11 3.09 -2.08
C MET A 154 6.02 3.53 -3.54
N HIS A 155 5.06 4.40 -3.86
CA HIS A 155 4.93 4.98 -5.19
C HIS A 155 6.15 5.86 -5.55
N ALA A 156 6.58 6.72 -4.64
CA ALA A 156 7.73 7.60 -4.83
C ALA A 156 9.02 6.80 -5.02
N LEU A 157 9.28 5.79 -4.17
CA LEU A 157 10.44 4.91 -4.30
C LEU A 157 10.45 4.15 -5.63
N ASN A 158 9.29 3.63 -6.06
CA ASN A 158 9.20 2.95 -7.35
C ASN A 158 9.37 3.92 -8.53
N TYR A 159 8.82 5.13 -8.46
CA TYR A 159 8.95 6.12 -9.53
C TYR A 159 10.37 6.69 -9.63
N GLN A 160 11.05 6.88 -8.50
CA GLN A 160 12.45 7.24 -8.40
C GLN A 160 13.37 6.18 -9.04
N ALA A 161 13.04 4.89 -8.88
CA ALA A 161 13.74 3.80 -9.55
C ALA A 161 13.63 3.86 -11.08
N LEU A 162 12.59 4.48 -11.64
CA LEU A 162 12.42 4.61 -13.10
C LEU A 162 13.19 5.79 -13.71
N GLN A 163 13.96 6.54 -12.92
CA GLN A 163 14.67 7.75 -13.37
C GLN A 163 16.19 7.66 -13.11
N PRO A 164 16.89 6.68 -13.69
CA PRO A 164 18.33 6.50 -13.47
C PRO A 164 19.16 7.74 -13.81
N ASP A 165 18.75 8.50 -14.83
CA ASP A 165 19.44 9.70 -15.30
C ASP A 165 19.56 10.79 -14.25
N LYS A 166 18.68 10.77 -13.24
CA LYS A 166 18.62 11.79 -12.19
C LYS A 166 19.31 11.37 -10.89
N TRP A 167 19.66 10.08 -10.73
CA TRP A 167 20.22 9.57 -9.48
C TRP A 167 21.49 10.31 -9.06
N LEU A 168 22.40 10.56 -10.02
CA LEU A 168 23.64 11.29 -9.75
C LEU A 168 23.35 12.71 -9.23
N GLY A 169 22.39 13.41 -9.83
CA GLY A 169 21.98 14.75 -9.40
C GLY A 169 21.28 14.77 -8.05
N TRP A 170 20.58 13.69 -7.68
CA TRP A 170 19.97 13.56 -6.35
C TRP A 170 20.99 13.19 -5.27
N TYR A 171 22.02 12.45 -5.64
CA TYR A 171 23.12 12.06 -4.78
C TYR A 171 24.12 13.21 -4.54
N MET A 172 24.36 14.04 -5.57
CA MET A 172 25.27 15.17 -5.52
C MET A 172 24.51 16.49 -5.33
N LYS A 173 24.59 17.09 -4.13
CA LYS A 173 24.07 18.44 -3.90
C LYS A 173 25.24 19.44 -3.91
N GLY A 174 25.42 20.11 -5.06
CA GLY A 174 26.58 20.98 -5.28
C GLY A 174 27.87 20.15 -5.39
N ASN A 175 28.88 20.49 -4.59
CA ASN A 175 30.16 19.76 -4.55
C ASN A 175 30.21 18.66 -3.48
N ALA A 176 29.12 18.42 -2.75
CA ALA A 176 29.07 17.47 -1.65
C ALA A 176 28.12 16.30 -1.95
N VAL A 177 28.55 15.11 -1.51
CA VAL A 177 27.72 13.91 -1.52
C VAL A 177 26.68 14.01 -0.42
N ASN A 178 25.41 13.85 -0.77
CA ASN A 178 24.31 13.80 0.18
C ASN A 178 23.93 12.35 0.51
N THR A 179 24.40 11.86 1.66
CA THR A 179 24.11 10.51 2.17
C THR A 179 22.94 10.47 3.17
N SER A 180 22.20 11.57 3.36
CA SER A 180 21.19 11.65 4.41
C SER A 180 20.02 10.68 4.22
N GLY A 181 19.66 10.35 2.99
CA GLY A 181 18.51 9.50 2.67
C GLY A 181 17.15 10.08 3.08
N THR A 182 17.09 11.36 3.48
CA THR A 182 15.89 11.99 4.06
C THR A 182 14.95 12.62 3.03
N SER A 183 15.34 12.66 1.75
CA SER A 183 14.54 13.27 0.68
C SER A 183 13.82 12.20 -0.13
N LEU A 184 12.53 12.41 -0.43
CA LEU A 184 11.81 11.69 -1.50
C LEU A 184 12.02 12.47 -2.80
N GLN A 185 12.72 11.87 -3.78
CA GLN A 185 13.24 12.64 -4.91
C GLN A 185 12.24 12.77 -6.07
N ALA A 186 11.33 11.80 -6.21
CA ALA A 186 10.39 11.77 -7.33
C ALA A 186 9.00 11.30 -6.87
N PHE A 187 7.97 12.01 -7.33
CA PHE A 187 6.58 11.65 -7.12
C PHE A 187 5.76 12.00 -8.36
N GLN A 188 4.79 11.17 -8.73
CA GLN A 188 3.92 11.43 -9.87
C GLN A 188 2.45 11.23 -9.50
N LEU A 189 1.73 12.34 -9.33
CA LEU A 189 0.36 12.35 -8.81
C LEU A 189 -0.62 11.52 -9.65
N PRO A 190 -0.66 11.60 -11.00
CA PRO A 190 -1.60 10.81 -11.80
C PRO A 190 -1.42 9.30 -11.59
N ARG A 191 -0.16 8.83 -11.52
CA ARG A 191 0.14 7.42 -11.31
C ARG A 191 -0.21 6.97 -9.90
N PHE A 192 0.02 7.81 -8.89
CA PHE A 192 -0.43 7.54 -7.53
C PHE A 192 -1.97 7.42 -7.46
N LEU A 193 -2.70 8.40 -8.01
CA LEU A 193 -4.16 8.37 -8.03
C LEU A 193 -4.73 7.17 -8.80
N HIS A 194 -4.06 6.72 -9.87
CA HIS A 194 -4.43 5.50 -10.58
C HIS A 194 -4.43 4.26 -9.69
N PHE A 195 -3.57 4.19 -8.66
CA PHE A 195 -3.58 3.10 -7.68
C PHE A 195 -4.59 3.30 -6.55
N ILE A 196 -4.90 4.54 -6.17
CA ILE A 196 -5.79 4.83 -5.04
C ILE A 196 -7.26 4.82 -5.45
N ILE A 197 -7.64 5.47 -6.56
CA ILE A 197 -9.04 5.61 -6.97
C ILE A 197 -9.77 4.25 -7.12
N PRO A 198 -9.14 3.18 -7.67
CA PRO A 198 -9.78 1.88 -7.76
C PRO A 198 -10.16 1.25 -6.40
N SER A 199 -9.60 1.72 -5.28
CA SER A 199 -9.98 1.21 -3.95
C SER A 199 -11.48 1.36 -3.68
N PHE A 200 -12.07 2.48 -4.10
CA PHE A 200 -13.51 2.73 -3.92
C PHE A 200 -14.36 1.80 -4.78
N ALA A 201 -13.96 1.58 -6.03
CA ALA A 201 -14.64 0.66 -6.94
C ALA A 201 -14.55 -0.77 -6.42
N MET A 202 -13.37 -1.23 -5.99
CA MET A 202 -13.20 -2.60 -5.48
C MET A 202 -13.96 -2.84 -4.19
N THR A 203 -13.98 -1.90 -3.24
CA THR A 203 -14.81 -2.03 -2.04
C THR A 203 -16.31 -2.01 -2.40
N GLY A 204 -16.73 -1.21 -3.37
CA GLY A 204 -18.12 -1.22 -3.87
C GLY A 204 -18.52 -2.57 -4.47
N ILE A 205 -17.69 -3.13 -5.35
CA ILE A 205 -17.91 -4.45 -5.95
C ILE A 205 -17.95 -5.53 -4.86
N PHE A 206 -17.03 -5.47 -3.89
CA PHE A 206 -17.02 -6.40 -2.76
C PHE A 206 -18.34 -6.38 -1.99
N LEU A 207 -18.88 -5.20 -1.67
CA LEU A 207 -20.16 -5.07 -0.99
C LEU A 207 -21.33 -5.57 -1.83
N MET A 208 -21.31 -5.29 -3.14
CA MET A 208 -22.33 -5.78 -4.07
C MET A 208 -22.35 -7.31 -4.13
N LEU A 209 -21.18 -7.95 -4.26
CA LEU A 209 -21.04 -9.41 -4.25
C LEU A 209 -21.43 -10.02 -2.91
N TYR A 210 -21.05 -9.37 -1.80
CA TYR A 210 -21.45 -9.79 -0.46
C TYR A 210 -22.98 -9.76 -0.31
N ALA A 211 -23.62 -8.65 -0.70
CA ALA A 211 -25.08 -8.53 -0.66
C ALA A 211 -25.76 -9.59 -1.52
N TRP A 212 -25.29 -9.79 -2.77
CA TRP A 212 -25.82 -10.79 -3.69
C TRP A 212 -25.70 -12.22 -3.13
N TYR A 213 -24.55 -12.58 -2.55
CA TYR A 213 -24.31 -13.91 -1.99
C TYR A 213 -25.23 -14.22 -0.79
N PHE A 214 -25.43 -13.23 0.09
CA PHE A 214 -26.26 -13.41 1.29
C PHE A 214 -27.76 -13.19 1.07
N GLN A 215 -28.16 -12.50 -0.01
CA GLN A 215 -29.57 -12.29 -0.35
C GLN A 215 -30.34 -13.61 -0.45
N LYS A 216 -29.75 -14.64 -1.08
CA LYS A 216 -30.38 -15.97 -1.23
C LYS A 216 -30.62 -16.68 0.10
N ARG A 217 -29.79 -16.41 1.12
CA ARG A 217 -29.96 -17.02 2.45
C ARG A 217 -31.09 -16.38 3.24
N LEU A 218 -31.28 -15.07 3.10
CA LEU A 218 -32.42 -14.35 3.69
C LEU A 218 -33.76 -14.80 3.11
N SER A 219 -33.81 -15.06 1.79
CA SER A 219 -35.01 -15.57 1.12
C SER A 219 -35.35 -17.02 1.52
N ALA A 220 -34.36 -17.85 1.81
CA ALA A 220 -34.55 -19.25 2.20
C ALA A 220 -34.92 -19.43 3.69
N SER A 221 -34.60 -18.47 4.55
CA SER A 221 -34.91 -18.54 5.99
C SER A 221 -36.28 -17.97 6.37
N GLY A 222 -37.15 -17.61 5.41
CA GLY A 222 -38.50 -17.12 5.68
C GLY A 222 -38.52 -15.86 6.56
N GLY A 223 -37.73 -14.85 6.23
CA GLY A 223 -37.65 -13.61 7.01
C GLY A 223 -38.99 -12.85 7.02
N PHE A 224 -39.52 -12.63 8.22
CA PHE A 224 -40.55 -11.64 8.58
C PHE A 224 -40.22 -10.23 8.06
#